data_AF-A0A7Y5J7F6-F1
#
_entry.id   AF-A0A7Y5J7F6-F1
#
_cell.length_a   1.000
_cell.length_b   1.000
_cell.length_c   1.000
_cell.angle_alpha   90.00
_cell.angle_beta   90.00
_cell.angle_gamma   90.00
#
_symmetry.space_group_name_H-M   'P 1'
#
loop_
_entity.id
_entity.type
_entity.pdbx_description
1 polymer ?
#
loop_
_entity_poly.entity_id
_entity_poly.type
_entity_poly.pdbx_seq_one_letter_code
_entity_poly.pdbx_strand_id
1 'polypeptide(L)'
;AEACRQQGTALVHFSTDYVYGGHANLPLKEEDPVNPSGVYAQSKLEGERRALQINPLTTIIRTSWVYSGFGNNFVKTMLRLGKERGELKVVFDQIGTPTYAGDLASTVLTMIDAVENGRCSPELLNGIYHFSNEGVASWYDFAVAIFELAGLKIKVHPIETKDFPTPAVRPAFSVLNKAKIKAAFGLEIAHWREALRQANL
;
A
#
# COMPACT_ATOMS: atom_id res chain seq x y z
N ALA A 1 16.74 -5.52 12.22
CA ALA A 1 16.51 -6.93 12.61
C ALA A 1 17.52 -7.39 13.64
N GLU A 2 18.83 -7.31 13.37
CA GLU A 2 19.86 -7.75 14.33
C GLU A 2 19.78 -7.02 15.66
N ALA A 3 19.70 -5.68 15.64
CA ALA A 3 19.52 -4.86 16.84
C ALA A 3 18.24 -5.22 17.61
N CYS A 4 17.12 -5.43 16.91
CA CYS A 4 15.85 -5.84 17.52
C CYS A 4 15.98 -7.21 18.20
N ARG A 5 16.60 -8.20 17.54
CA ARG A 5 16.83 -9.52 18.14
C ARG A 5 17.70 -9.42 19.38
N GLN A 6 18.77 -8.64 19.35
CA GLN A 6 19.68 -8.46 20.50
C GLN A 6 18.95 -7.88 21.73
N GLN A 7 17.91 -7.07 21.51
CA GLN A 7 17.10 -6.45 22.56
C GLN A 7 15.77 -7.17 22.83
N GLY A 8 15.52 -8.32 22.19
CA GLY A 8 14.24 -9.03 22.31
C GLY A 8 13.02 -8.20 21.84
N THR A 9 13.23 -7.24 20.95
CA THR A 9 12.18 -6.30 20.50
C THR A 9 11.56 -6.75 19.18
N ALA A 10 10.26 -6.51 19.02
CA ALA A 10 9.58 -6.73 17.75
C ALA A 10 10.07 -5.76 16.66
N LEU A 11 10.04 -6.20 15.40
CA LEU A 11 10.36 -5.40 14.23
C LEU A 11 9.17 -5.34 13.30
N VAL A 12 8.70 -4.14 12.96
CA VAL A 12 7.78 -3.93 11.83
C VAL A 12 8.59 -3.49 10.61
N HIS A 13 8.51 -4.25 9.52
CA HIS A 13 9.15 -3.95 8.25
C HIS A 13 8.09 -3.70 7.17
N PHE A 14 7.96 -2.46 6.73
CA PHE A 14 7.10 -2.13 5.60
C PHE A 14 7.69 -2.63 4.29
N SER A 15 6.87 -3.27 3.47
CA SER A 15 7.22 -3.77 2.15
C SER A 15 6.17 -3.36 1.11
N THR A 16 6.15 -4.01 -0.05
CA THR A 16 5.41 -3.55 -1.23
C THR A 16 4.69 -4.69 -1.94
N ASP A 17 3.56 -4.37 -2.55
CA ASP A 17 2.87 -5.16 -3.58
C ASP A 17 3.75 -5.55 -4.77
N TYR A 18 4.82 -4.81 -5.07
CA TYR A 18 5.66 -5.08 -6.25
C TYR A 18 6.43 -6.40 -6.17
N VAL A 19 6.44 -7.07 -5.01
CA VAL A 19 7.04 -8.40 -4.86
C VAL A 19 6.30 -9.49 -5.63
N TYR A 20 5.07 -9.26 -6.09
CA TYR A 20 4.23 -10.28 -6.76
C TYR A 20 4.34 -10.32 -8.29
N GLY A 21 4.81 -9.26 -8.94
CA GLY A 21 5.04 -9.26 -10.40
C GLY A 21 3.83 -8.96 -11.30
N GLY A 22 2.62 -8.81 -10.76
CA GLY A 22 1.53 -8.09 -11.44
C GLY A 22 0.75 -8.81 -12.55
N HIS A 23 0.88 -10.13 -12.68
CA HIS A 23 0.14 -10.93 -13.67
C HIS A 23 -1.16 -11.56 -13.12
N ALA A 24 -1.52 -11.24 -11.87
CA ALA A 24 -2.73 -11.73 -11.26
C ALA A 24 -3.97 -10.97 -11.75
N ASN A 25 -5.13 -11.59 -11.61
CA ASN A 25 -6.45 -10.98 -11.81
C ASN A 25 -7.36 -11.18 -10.59
N LEU A 26 -6.78 -11.64 -9.47
CA LEU A 26 -7.45 -11.88 -8.21
C LEU A 26 -6.68 -11.17 -7.08
N PRO A 27 -7.35 -10.71 -6.01
CA PRO A 27 -6.67 -10.11 -4.86
C PRO A 27 -5.57 -11.02 -4.29
N LEU A 28 -4.35 -10.47 -4.20
CA LEU A 28 -3.14 -11.18 -3.82
C LEU A 28 -3.16 -11.53 -2.33
N LYS A 29 -2.91 -12.80 -2.01
CA LYS A 29 -2.76 -13.32 -0.65
C LYS A 29 -1.29 -13.37 -0.24
N GLU A 30 -1.03 -13.36 1.06
CA GLU A 30 0.33 -13.36 1.61
C GLU A 30 1.15 -14.60 1.19
N GLU A 31 0.46 -15.71 0.92
CA GLU A 31 1.01 -17.00 0.53
C GLU A 31 1.18 -17.16 -1.00
N ASP A 32 0.67 -16.22 -1.79
CA ASP A 32 0.82 -16.27 -3.25
C ASP A 32 2.30 -16.17 -3.65
N PRO A 33 2.72 -16.82 -4.75
CA PRO A 33 4.10 -16.77 -5.22
C PRO A 33 4.59 -15.34 -5.49
N VAL A 34 5.79 -15.04 -4.99
CA VAL A 34 6.47 -13.76 -5.27
C VAL A 34 7.28 -13.85 -6.56
N ASN A 35 7.17 -12.83 -7.40
CA ASN A 35 7.92 -12.67 -8.65
C ASN A 35 8.30 -11.19 -8.84
N PRO A 36 9.24 -10.65 -8.04
CA PRO A 36 9.52 -9.21 -8.02
C PRO A 36 10.05 -8.70 -9.37
N SER A 37 9.43 -7.66 -9.90
CA SER A 37 9.89 -6.97 -11.11
C SER A 37 10.77 -5.76 -10.77
N GLY A 38 12.03 -5.80 -11.21
CA GLY A 38 12.99 -4.71 -11.05
C GLY A 38 13.67 -4.65 -9.68
N VAL A 39 14.70 -3.78 -9.59
CA VAL A 39 15.62 -3.69 -8.44
C VAL A 39 14.91 -3.31 -7.14
N TYR A 40 13.94 -2.40 -7.21
CA TYR A 40 13.16 -1.99 -6.04
C TYR A 40 12.45 -3.19 -5.40
N ALA A 41 11.64 -3.92 -6.17
CA ALA A 41 10.90 -5.08 -5.67
C ALA A 41 11.82 -6.18 -5.14
N GLN A 42 12.93 -6.44 -5.83
CA GLN A 42 13.95 -7.41 -5.40
C GLN A 42 14.56 -7.01 -4.05
N SER A 43 15.00 -5.76 -3.91
CA SER A 43 15.57 -5.26 -2.66
C SER A 43 14.59 -5.33 -1.48
N LYS A 44 13.30 -5.05 -1.73
CA LYS A 44 12.24 -5.17 -0.72
C LYS A 44 12.04 -6.62 -0.29
N LEU A 45 11.92 -7.54 -1.24
CA LEU A 45 11.76 -8.97 -0.94
C LEU A 45 12.97 -9.56 -0.20
N GLU A 46 14.19 -9.17 -0.56
CA GLU A 46 15.40 -9.56 0.17
C GLU A 46 15.39 -9.01 1.61
N GLY A 47 14.93 -7.78 1.78
CA GLY A 47 14.70 -7.16 3.10
C GLY A 47 13.72 -7.96 3.96
N GLU A 48 12.58 -8.38 3.40
CA GLU A 48 11.61 -9.25 4.08
C GLU A 48 12.26 -10.54 4.56
N ARG A 49 12.93 -11.26 3.65
CA ARG A 49 13.57 -12.56 3.93
C ARG A 49 14.61 -12.43 5.04
N ARG A 50 15.49 -11.43 4.95
CA ARG A 50 16.52 -11.20 5.99
C ARG A 50 15.91 -10.81 7.32
N ALA A 51 14.88 -9.96 7.34
CA ALA A 51 14.25 -9.54 8.59
C ALA A 51 13.62 -10.73 9.33
N LEU A 52 12.86 -11.56 8.61
CA LEU A 52 12.24 -12.78 9.15
C LEU A 52 13.28 -13.82 9.59
N GLN A 53 14.35 -14.01 8.82
CA GLN A 53 15.41 -14.95 9.18
C GLN A 53 16.19 -14.51 10.43
N ILE A 54 16.42 -13.21 10.59
CA ILE A 54 17.26 -12.67 11.66
C ILE A 54 16.49 -12.48 12.95
N ASN A 55 15.23 -12.08 12.92
CA ASN A 55 14.44 -11.82 14.13
C ASN A 55 13.08 -12.52 14.04
N PRO A 56 12.78 -13.53 14.88
CA PRO A 56 11.50 -14.24 14.85
C PRO A 56 10.31 -13.36 15.27
N LEU A 57 10.55 -12.25 15.97
CA LEU A 57 9.53 -11.23 16.27
C LEU A 57 9.48 -10.18 15.16
N THR A 58 9.29 -10.60 13.91
CA THR A 58 9.23 -9.69 12.76
C THR A 58 7.86 -9.75 12.09
N THR A 59 7.22 -8.60 11.98
CA THR A 59 6.03 -8.38 11.14
C THR A 59 6.45 -7.71 9.84
N ILE A 60 6.11 -8.31 8.71
CA ILE A 60 6.18 -7.67 7.40
C ILE A 60 4.79 -7.12 7.05
N ILE A 61 4.69 -5.84 6.74
CA ILE A 61 3.46 -5.24 6.19
C ILE A 61 3.69 -4.90 4.72
N ARG A 62 3.16 -5.70 3.80
CA ARG A 62 3.13 -5.34 2.37
C ARG A 62 1.99 -4.36 2.14
N THR A 63 2.31 -3.22 1.55
CA THR A 63 1.33 -2.16 1.23
C THR A 63 1.48 -1.69 -0.21
N SER A 64 0.58 -0.83 -0.67
CA SER A 64 0.54 -0.32 -2.04
C SER A 64 0.03 1.12 -2.09
N TRP A 65 0.50 1.88 -3.08
CA TRP A 65 -0.04 3.21 -3.45
C TRP A 65 -0.15 4.19 -2.26
N VAL A 66 0.88 4.22 -1.41
CA VAL A 66 0.88 5.02 -0.19
C VAL A 66 0.91 6.52 -0.50
N TYR A 67 0.00 7.28 0.13
CA TYR A 67 -0.04 8.73 0.07
C TYR A 67 -0.24 9.34 1.47
N SER A 68 0.19 10.58 1.66
CA SER A 68 0.06 11.28 2.94
C SER A 68 0.14 12.80 2.79
N GLY A 69 -0.13 13.53 3.88
CA GLY A 69 0.12 14.97 3.98
C GLY A 69 1.61 15.35 3.89
N PHE A 70 2.52 14.39 3.95
CA PHE A 70 3.97 14.59 3.92
C PHE A 70 4.60 14.07 2.62
N GLY A 71 5.76 14.62 2.26
CA GLY A 71 6.50 14.23 1.05
C GLY A 71 5.72 14.47 -0.26
N ASN A 72 6.29 13.96 -1.35
CA ASN A 72 5.65 13.99 -2.67
C ASN A 72 4.89 12.68 -2.92
N ASN A 73 3.68 12.75 -3.46
CA ASN A 73 2.87 11.59 -3.79
C ASN A 73 1.92 11.89 -4.96
N PHE A 74 1.19 10.85 -5.39
CA PHE A 74 0.26 10.96 -6.51
C PHE A 74 -0.83 12.01 -6.27
N VAL A 75 -1.42 12.07 -5.06
CA VAL A 75 -2.50 13.02 -4.76
C VAL A 75 -2.03 14.46 -4.92
N LYS A 76 -0.91 14.83 -4.29
CA LYS A 76 -0.34 16.17 -4.41
C LYS A 76 0.03 16.52 -5.85
N THR A 77 0.53 15.53 -6.61
CA THR A 77 0.83 15.70 -8.03
C THR A 77 -0.43 16.00 -8.83
N MET A 78 -1.51 15.27 -8.60
CA MET A 78 -2.80 15.53 -9.25
C MET A 78 -3.34 16.90 -8.87
N LEU A 79 -3.42 17.25 -7.58
CA LEU A 79 -3.90 18.55 -7.12
C LEU A 79 -3.14 19.72 -7.75
N ARG A 80 -1.81 19.61 -7.85
CA ARG A 80 -0.98 20.63 -8.51
C ARG A 80 -1.29 20.73 -10.00
N LEU A 81 -1.25 19.60 -10.72
CA LEU A 81 -1.51 19.57 -12.16
C LEU A 81 -2.94 20.00 -12.51
N GLY A 82 -3.90 19.70 -11.64
CA GLY A 82 -5.31 20.09 -11.79
C GLY A 82 -5.55 21.60 -11.70
N LYS A 83 -4.65 22.34 -11.03
CA LYS A 83 -4.67 23.81 -10.99
C LYS A 83 -3.96 24.43 -12.20
N GLU A 84 -3.00 23.71 -12.77
CA GLU A 84 -2.15 24.20 -13.87
C GLU A 84 -2.71 23.89 -15.27
N ARG A 85 -3.57 22.87 -15.41
CA ARG A 85 -3.99 22.33 -16.70
C ARG A 85 -5.50 22.18 -16.79
N GLY A 86 -6.04 22.28 -18.01
CA GLY A 86 -7.47 22.03 -18.29
C GLY A 86 -7.81 20.55 -18.55
N GLU A 87 -6.81 19.72 -18.84
CA GLU A 87 -6.97 18.27 -19.04
C GLU A 87 -5.71 17.48 -18.65
N LEU A 88 -5.90 16.20 -18.34
CA LEU A 88 -4.84 15.25 -18.00
C LEU A 88 -5.12 13.87 -18.62
N LYS A 89 -4.05 13.14 -18.90
CA LYS A 89 -4.11 11.72 -19.29
C LYS A 89 -3.61 10.87 -18.12
N VAL A 90 -4.37 9.87 -17.71
CA VAL A 90 -4.05 9.02 -16.55
C VAL A 90 -4.31 7.56 -16.89
N VAL A 91 -3.38 6.68 -16.50
CA VAL A 91 -3.45 5.25 -16.80
C VAL A 91 -4.62 4.56 -16.10
N PHE A 92 -5.43 3.81 -16.85
CA PHE A 92 -6.60 3.09 -16.29
C PHE A 92 -6.37 1.58 -16.16
N ASP A 93 -5.38 1.02 -16.86
CA ASP A 93 -5.10 -0.42 -16.92
C ASP A 93 -4.11 -0.91 -15.84
N GLN A 94 -3.81 -0.07 -14.84
CA GLN A 94 -3.07 -0.41 -13.63
C GLN A 94 -4.01 -0.33 -12.43
N ILE A 95 -4.33 -1.49 -11.87
CA ILE A 95 -5.36 -1.66 -10.85
C ILE A 95 -4.71 -1.96 -9.49
N GLY A 96 -5.17 -1.26 -8.45
CA GLY A 96 -4.68 -1.41 -7.08
C GLY A 96 -5.64 -0.80 -6.08
N THR A 97 -5.11 -0.43 -4.91
CA THR A 97 -5.89 0.24 -3.87
C THR A 97 -5.06 1.36 -3.24
N PRO A 98 -5.50 2.64 -3.34
CA PRO A 98 -4.83 3.75 -2.67
C PRO A 98 -4.77 3.54 -1.16
N THR A 99 -3.61 3.79 -0.54
CA THR A 99 -3.44 3.62 0.91
C THR A 99 -3.08 4.93 1.57
N TYR A 100 -3.90 5.39 2.50
CA TYR A 100 -3.56 6.52 3.34
C TYR A 100 -2.53 6.11 4.40
N ALA A 101 -1.40 6.81 4.45
CA ALA A 101 -0.34 6.49 5.40
C ALA A 101 -0.78 6.63 6.87
N GLY A 102 -1.77 7.50 7.15
CA GLY A 102 -2.34 7.64 8.50
C GLY A 102 -3.04 6.35 8.95
N ASP A 103 -3.82 5.73 8.07
CA ASP A 103 -4.50 4.46 8.36
C ASP A 103 -3.53 3.29 8.50
N LEU A 104 -2.48 3.27 7.66
CA LEU A 104 -1.40 2.30 7.77
C LEU A 104 -0.67 2.42 9.12
N ALA A 105 -0.33 3.63 9.53
CA ALA A 105 0.32 3.87 10.82
C ALA A 105 -0.60 3.52 12.00
N SER A 106 -1.87 3.94 11.94
CA SER A 106 -2.88 3.62 12.96
C SER A 106 -3.07 2.12 13.14
N THR A 107 -3.09 1.37 12.03
CA THR A 107 -3.18 -0.08 12.04
C THR A 107 -1.98 -0.71 12.74
N VAL A 108 -0.76 -0.29 12.42
CA VAL A 108 0.45 -0.80 13.08
C VAL A 108 0.44 -0.49 14.58
N LEU A 109 0.03 0.72 14.97
CA LEU A 109 -0.10 1.07 16.40
C LEU A 109 -1.16 0.23 17.09
N THR A 110 -2.29 -0.04 16.43
CA THR A 110 -3.34 -0.91 16.97
C THR A 110 -2.85 -2.34 17.17
N MET A 111 -2.06 -2.88 16.25
CA MET A 111 -1.45 -4.21 16.39
C MET A 111 -0.49 -4.28 17.58
N ILE A 112 0.36 -3.26 17.74
CA ILE A 112 1.30 -3.17 18.87
C ILE A 112 0.53 -3.08 20.19
N ASP A 113 -0.42 -2.15 20.28
CA ASP A 113 -1.23 -1.92 21.48
C ASP A 113 -2.06 -3.15 21.87
N ALA A 114 -2.57 -3.90 20.89
CA ALA A 114 -3.31 -5.14 21.15
C ALA A 114 -2.43 -6.23 21.80
N VAL A 115 -1.15 -6.32 21.41
CA VAL A 115 -0.21 -7.26 22.00
C VAL A 115 0.30 -6.78 23.35
N GLU A 116 0.70 -5.52 23.48
CA GLU A 116 1.23 -4.96 24.73
C GLU A 116 0.21 -5.01 25.87
N ASN A 117 -1.07 -4.84 25.56
CA ASN A 117 -2.16 -4.95 26.55
C ASN A 117 -2.75 -6.37 26.68
N GLY A 118 -2.11 -7.39 26.10
CA GLY A 118 -2.51 -8.80 26.24
C GLY A 118 -3.86 -9.17 25.59
N ARG A 119 -4.38 -8.35 24.67
CA ARG A 119 -5.60 -8.67 23.89
C ARG A 119 -5.32 -9.64 22.75
N CYS A 120 -4.09 -9.65 22.26
CA CYS A 120 -3.60 -10.51 21.19
C CYS A 120 -2.31 -11.22 21.64
N SER A 121 -2.09 -12.42 21.11
CA SER A 121 -0.86 -13.18 21.35
C SER A 121 0.35 -12.49 20.70
N PRO A 122 1.53 -12.39 21.36
CA PRO A 122 2.73 -11.80 20.76
C PRO A 122 3.17 -12.47 19.45
N GLU A 123 2.85 -13.75 19.27
CA GLU A 123 3.11 -14.53 18.05
C GLU A 123 2.41 -13.95 16.83
N LEU A 124 1.34 -13.17 17.00
CA LEU A 124 0.67 -12.49 15.88
C LEU A 124 1.55 -11.38 15.27
N LEU A 125 2.57 -10.89 15.98
CA LEU A 125 3.60 -9.99 15.43
C LEU A 125 4.71 -10.74 14.68
N ASN A 126 4.54 -12.04 14.43
CA ASN A 126 5.39 -12.80 13.53
C ASN A 126 4.64 -13.09 12.22
N GLY A 127 5.21 -12.67 11.10
CA GLY A 127 4.79 -13.10 9.78
C GLY A 127 4.50 -11.94 8.84
N ILE A 128 3.84 -12.28 7.74
CA ILE A 128 3.54 -11.36 6.65
C ILE A 128 2.05 -11.06 6.68
N TYR A 129 1.72 -9.77 6.56
CA TYR A 129 0.37 -9.25 6.40
C TYR A 129 0.29 -8.25 5.26
N HIS A 130 -0.89 -8.17 4.67
CA HIS A 130 -1.24 -7.14 3.71
C HIS A 130 -2.03 -6.01 4.35
N PHE A 131 -1.65 -4.78 4.01
CA PHE A 131 -2.46 -3.62 4.32
C PHE A 131 -2.53 -2.63 3.16
N SER A 132 -3.75 -2.36 2.75
CA SER A 132 -4.18 -1.17 2.01
C SER A 132 -5.59 -0.85 2.50
N ASN A 133 -6.11 0.34 2.16
CA ASN A 133 -7.52 0.62 2.41
C ASN A 133 -8.44 -0.39 1.70
N GLU A 134 -9.74 -0.36 1.97
CA GLU A 134 -10.72 -1.19 1.24
C GLU A 134 -11.03 -0.63 -0.15
N GLY A 135 -11.54 -1.49 -1.03
CA GLY A 135 -11.92 -1.13 -2.41
C GLY A 135 -10.83 -1.34 -3.45
N VAL A 136 -11.15 -0.99 -4.69
CA VAL A 136 -10.30 -1.16 -5.87
C VAL A 136 -10.39 0.12 -6.71
N ALA A 137 -9.27 0.52 -7.32
CA ALA A 137 -9.21 1.66 -8.21
C ALA A 137 -8.09 1.48 -9.25
N SER A 138 -8.28 2.07 -10.43
CA SER A 138 -7.17 2.44 -11.29
C SER A 138 -6.57 3.79 -10.86
N TRP A 139 -5.39 4.16 -11.40
CA TRP A 139 -4.86 5.52 -11.19
C TRP A 139 -5.81 6.58 -11.76
N TYR A 140 -6.49 6.26 -12.86
CA TYR A 140 -7.54 7.10 -13.45
C TYR A 140 -8.68 7.35 -12.45
N ASP A 141 -9.24 6.30 -11.85
CA ASP A 141 -10.33 6.43 -10.87
C ASP A 141 -9.89 7.24 -9.65
N PHE A 142 -8.65 7.04 -9.21
CA PHE A 142 -8.09 7.78 -8.10
C PHE A 142 -7.93 9.27 -8.44
N ALA A 143 -7.40 9.61 -9.62
CA ALA A 143 -7.29 10.98 -10.10
C ALA A 143 -8.65 11.68 -10.18
N VAL A 144 -9.66 11.01 -10.74
CA VAL A 144 -11.04 11.54 -10.81
C VAL A 144 -11.56 11.85 -9.41
N ALA A 145 -11.41 10.93 -8.45
CA ALA A 145 -11.85 11.16 -7.08
C ALA A 145 -11.10 12.30 -6.37
N ILE A 146 -9.81 12.47 -6.63
CA ILE A 146 -9.02 13.59 -6.09
C ILE A 146 -9.59 14.93 -6.57
N PHE A 147 -9.88 15.05 -7.88
CA PHE A 147 -10.42 16.29 -8.44
C PHE A 147 -11.85 16.57 -8.00
N GLU A 148 -12.67 15.52 -7.89
CA GLU A 148 -14.03 15.58 -7.33
C GLU A 148 -14.01 16.19 -5.93
N LEU A 149 -13.16 15.67 -5.04
CA LEU A 149 -13.05 16.16 -3.66
C LEU A 149 -12.44 17.56 -3.56
N ALA A 150 -11.53 17.92 -4.47
CA ALA A 150 -10.92 19.23 -4.52
C ALA A 150 -11.81 20.31 -5.18
N GLY A 151 -12.96 19.93 -5.75
CA GLY A 151 -13.82 20.85 -6.50
C GLY A 151 -13.19 21.38 -7.80
N LEU A 152 -12.20 20.67 -8.35
CA LEU A 152 -11.48 21.07 -9.56
C LEU A 152 -12.17 20.52 -10.81
N LYS A 153 -12.55 21.40 -11.74
CA LYS A 153 -13.14 21.01 -13.03
C LYS A 153 -12.03 20.78 -14.05
N ILE A 154 -11.60 19.54 -14.19
CA ILE A 154 -10.59 19.10 -15.16
C ILE A 154 -11.08 17.86 -15.91
N LYS A 155 -10.75 17.77 -17.21
CA LYS A 155 -11.03 16.57 -18.01
C LYS A 155 -9.91 15.55 -17.82
N VAL A 156 -10.23 14.38 -17.27
CA VAL A 156 -9.28 13.26 -17.17
C VAL A 156 -9.57 12.28 -18.29
N HIS A 157 -8.58 12.00 -19.12
CA HIS A 157 -8.66 11.03 -20.21
C HIS A 157 -8.00 9.72 -19.76
N PRO A 158 -8.70 8.59 -19.80
CA PRO A 158 -8.10 7.30 -19.53
C PRO A 158 -7.15 6.93 -20.68
N ILE A 159 -5.94 6.49 -20.34
CA ILE A 159 -4.98 5.96 -21.31
C ILE A 159 -4.46 4.59 -20.86
N GLU A 160 -3.88 3.82 -21.77
CA GLU A 160 -3.22 2.56 -21.43
C GLU A 160 -1.78 2.80 -21.00
N THR A 161 -1.20 1.84 -20.28
CA THR A 161 0.21 1.88 -19.85
C THR A 161 1.16 2.03 -21.04
N LYS A 162 0.82 1.46 -22.21
CA LYS A 162 1.62 1.59 -23.44
C LYS A 162 1.74 3.04 -23.93
N ASP A 163 0.77 3.89 -23.60
CA ASP A 163 0.71 5.29 -24.00
C ASP A 163 1.45 6.21 -23.00
N PHE A 164 1.95 5.66 -21.89
CA PHE A 164 2.70 6.37 -20.86
C PHE A 164 3.93 5.57 -20.41
N PRO A 165 4.98 5.47 -21.25
CA PRO A 165 6.15 4.66 -20.94
C PRO A 165 6.93 5.26 -19.75
N THR A 166 7.07 4.47 -18.68
CA THR A 166 7.92 4.80 -17.53
C THR A 166 9.14 3.87 -17.47
N PRO A 167 10.28 4.32 -16.93
CA PRO A 167 11.49 3.48 -16.82
C PRO A 167 11.29 2.20 -16.02
N ALA A 168 10.41 2.23 -15.01
CA ALA A 168 10.04 1.06 -14.23
C ALA A 168 8.72 0.46 -14.73
N VAL A 169 8.69 -0.85 -14.92
CA VAL A 169 7.47 -1.60 -15.22
C VAL A 169 6.60 -1.65 -13.97
N ARG A 170 5.35 -1.19 -14.09
CA ARG A 170 4.37 -1.26 -13.00
C ARG A 170 3.47 -2.48 -13.18
N PRO A 171 3.11 -3.19 -12.10
CA PRO A 171 2.10 -4.24 -12.13
C PRO A 171 0.78 -3.75 -12.74
N ALA A 172 0.19 -4.53 -13.65
CA ALA A 172 -1.17 -4.27 -14.13
C ALA A 172 -2.21 -4.48 -13.01
N PHE A 173 -1.92 -5.39 -12.06
CA PHE A 173 -2.79 -5.69 -10.93
C PHE A 173 -1.99 -5.81 -9.62
N SER A 174 -2.44 -5.11 -8.59
CA SER A 174 -1.76 -4.96 -7.29
C SER A 174 -2.71 -4.94 -6.09
N VAL A 175 -3.96 -5.39 -6.26
CA VAL A 175 -4.93 -5.43 -5.15
C VAL A 175 -4.50 -6.49 -4.15
N LEU A 176 -4.35 -6.09 -2.88
CA LEU A 176 -3.96 -6.98 -1.79
C LEU A 176 -5.20 -7.46 -1.03
N ASN A 177 -5.26 -8.75 -0.69
CA ASN A 177 -6.25 -9.31 0.21
C ASN A 177 -5.86 -9.01 1.66
N LYS A 178 -6.76 -8.40 2.45
CA LYS A 178 -6.50 -8.04 3.87
C LYS A 178 -7.21 -8.97 4.87
N ALA A 179 -7.76 -10.10 4.43
CA ALA A 179 -8.52 -10.98 5.33
C ALA A 179 -7.70 -11.43 6.55
N LYS A 180 -6.42 -11.72 6.34
CA LYS A 180 -5.50 -12.19 7.38
C LYS A 180 -5.29 -11.17 8.50
N ILE A 181 -4.94 -9.92 8.16
CA ILE A 181 -4.70 -8.87 9.16
C ILE A 181 -5.98 -8.50 9.91
N LYS A 182 -7.13 -8.46 9.22
CA LYS A 182 -8.43 -8.19 9.81
C LYS A 182 -8.81 -9.27 10.82
N ALA A 183 -8.65 -10.55 10.45
CA ALA A 183 -8.94 -11.67 11.34
C ALA A 183 -7.99 -11.73 12.54
N ALA A 184 -6.69 -11.47 12.33
CA ALA A 184 -5.68 -11.54 13.39
C ALA A 184 -5.86 -10.47 14.48
N PHE A 185 -6.27 -9.25 14.08
CA PHE A 185 -6.30 -8.10 14.98
C PHE A 185 -7.68 -7.45 15.15
N GLY A 186 -8.75 -8.07 14.60
CA GLY A 186 -10.11 -7.56 14.70
C GLY A 186 -10.30 -6.19 14.04
N LEU A 187 -9.62 -5.95 12.91
CA LEU A 187 -9.58 -4.62 12.27
C LEU A 187 -10.75 -4.40 11.31
N GLU A 188 -11.32 -3.21 11.37
CA GLU A 188 -12.11 -2.63 10.29
C GLU A 188 -11.24 -1.65 9.50
N ILE A 189 -11.26 -1.77 8.17
CA ILE A 189 -10.43 -0.97 7.28
C ILE A 189 -11.36 -0.09 6.46
N ALA A 190 -11.15 1.23 6.49
CA ALA A 190 -11.96 2.19 5.75
C ALA A 190 -11.79 2.04 4.23
N HIS A 191 -12.83 2.39 3.46
CA HIS A 191 -12.73 2.43 2.00
C HIS A 191 -11.77 3.53 1.54
N TRP A 192 -11.02 3.33 0.46
CA TRP A 192 -10.00 4.29 0.02
C TRP A 192 -10.56 5.69 -0.26
N ARG A 193 -11.83 5.81 -0.71
CA ARG A 193 -12.53 7.10 -0.89
C ARG A 193 -12.85 7.82 0.44
N GLU A 194 -13.02 7.08 1.53
CA GLU A 194 -13.23 7.65 2.86
C GLU A 194 -11.90 8.12 3.43
N ALA A 195 -10.87 7.28 3.33
CA ALA A 195 -9.50 7.62 3.71
C ALA A 195 -8.98 8.86 2.96
N LEU A 196 -9.27 8.97 1.66
CA LEU A 196 -8.90 10.13 0.84
C LEU A 196 -9.56 11.42 1.33
N ARG A 197 -10.80 11.36 1.82
CA ARG A 197 -11.51 12.52 2.40
C ARG A 197 -10.89 12.98 3.72
N GLN A 198 -10.35 12.05 4.51
CA GLN A 198 -9.72 12.33 5.80
C GLN A 198 -8.28 12.82 5.66
N ALA A 199 -7.63 12.47 4.55
CA ALA A 199 -6.28 12.93 4.29
C ALA A 199 -6.29 14.45 4.08
N ASN A 200 -5.84 15.19 5.10
CA ASN A 200 -5.61 16.64 5.05
C ASN A 200 -4.50 16.95 4.03
N LEU A 201 -4.87 17.05 2.74
CA LEU A 201 -3.98 17.16 1.58
C LEU A 201 -4.02 18.53 0.92
#